data_AF-A0AB39JJL8-F1
#
_entry.id   AF-A0AB39JJL8-F1
#
_cell.length_a   1.000
_cell.length_b   1.000
_cell.length_c   1.000
_cell.angle_alpha   90.00
_cell.angle_beta   90.00
_cell.angle_gamma   90.00
#
_symmetry.space_group_name_H-M   'P 1'
#
loop_
_entity.id
_entity.type
_entity.pdbx_description
1 polymer ?
#
loop_
_entity_poly.entity_id
_entity_poly.type
_entity_poly.pdbx_seq_one_letter_code
_entity_poly.pdbx_strand_id
1 'polypeptide(L)'
;MSSLHHTMPEDVVPIDEARYNEVIANPDPAKVRSHDADGLPVLIDAPAWQPTADELAAHERVWRDTQVSETEWLVARQRDEQDMQLATTLTAEQFTELLTYRQALRDWPQSGLFPDAEQRPVAPPWIAEQVQ
;
A
#
# COMPACT_ATOMS: atom_id res chain seq x y z
N MET A 1 -33.90 -26.79 -19.85
CA MET A 1 -33.16 -25.72 -20.55
C MET A 1 -34.12 -24.61 -20.95
N SER A 2 -34.64 -23.82 -20.00
CA SER A 2 -35.66 -22.80 -20.28
C SER A 2 -35.28 -21.46 -19.62
N SER A 3 -34.12 -20.93 -20.00
CA SER A 3 -33.54 -19.70 -19.45
C SER A 3 -33.11 -18.71 -20.55
N LEU A 4 -33.72 -18.80 -21.73
CA LEU A 4 -33.56 -17.80 -22.78
C LEU A 4 -34.80 -16.89 -22.76
N HIS A 5 -34.58 -15.60 -22.51
CA HIS A 5 -35.62 -14.59 -22.67
C HIS A 5 -35.91 -14.43 -24.17
N HIS A 6 -37.11 -14.80 -24.61
CA HIS A 6 -37.54 -14.72 -26.02
C HIS A 6 -38.15 -13.36 -26.37
N THR A 7 -38.18 -12.43 -25.41
CA THR A 7 -38.79 -11.12 -25.55
C THR A 7 -37.71 -10.09 -25.28
N MET A 8 -37.44 -9.23 -26.26
CA MET A 8 -36.56 -8.09 -26.08
C MET A 8 -37.35 -6.97 -25.38
N PRO A 9 -36.75 -6.27 -24.40
CA PRO A 9 -37.31 -5.04 -23.87
C PRO A 9 -37.58 -3.99 -24.96
N GLU A 10 -38.55 -3.10 -24.73
CA GLU A 10 -38.88 -2.02 -25.68
C GLU A 10 -37.76 -0.98 -25.82
N ASP A 11 -36.88 -0.87 -24.82
CA ASP A 11 -35.75 0.05 -24.75
C ASP A 11 -34.44 -0.53 -25.31
N VAL A 12 -34.52 -1.58 -26.14
CA VAL A 12 -33.34 -2.14 -26.79
C VAL A 12 -32.70 -1.12 -27.74
N VAL A 13 -31.41 -0.89 -27.55
CA VAL A 13 -30.59 -0.08 -28.45
C VAL A 13 -29.72 -1.01 -29.32
N PRO A 14 -29.86 -1.00 -30.65
CA PRO A 14 -29.02 -1.80 -31.51
C PRO A 14 -27.59 -1.25 -31.52
N ILE A 15 -26.61 -2.15 -31.44
CA ILE A 15 -25.19 -1.83 -31.66
C ILE A 15 -24.77 -2.43 -32.99
N ASP A 16 -23.91 -1.72 -33.73
CA ASP A 16 -23.38 -2.26 -34.98
C ASP A 16 -22.37 -3.40 -34.73
N GLU A 17 -22.15 -4.22 -35.75
CA GLU A 17 -21.27 -5.38 -35.68
C GLU A 17 -19.80 -5.00 -35.43
N ALA A 18 -19.36 -3.83 -35.92
CA ALA A 18 -17.99 -3.37 -35.72
C ALA A 18 -17.73 -3.07 -34.24
N ARG A 19 -18.63 -2.33 -33.59
CA ARG A 19 -18.61 -2.01 -32.17
C ARG A 19 -18.76 -3.26 -31.30
N TYR A 20 -19.65 -4.18 -31.68
CA TYR A 20 -19.74 -5.47 -31.00
C TYR A 20 -18.40 -6.22 -31.03
N ASN A 21 -17.76 -6.29 -32.20
CA ASN A 21 -16.49 -6.98 -32.34
C ASN A 21 -15.36 -6.30 -31.57
N GLU A 22 -15.25 -4.98 -31.65
CA GLU A 22 -14.21 -4.20 -30.98
C GLU A 22 -14.36 -4.19 -29.45
N VAL A 23 -15.57 -3.98 -28.93
CA VAL A 23 -15.77 -3.75 -27.50
C VAL A 23 -16.15 -5.03 -26.77
N ILE A 24 -16.93 -5.93 -27.40
CA ILE A 24 -17.48 -7.12 -26.72
C ILE A 24 -16.72 -8.39 -27.09
N ALA A 25 -16.60 -8.72 -28.38
CA ALA A 25 -16.02 -9.99 -28.80
C ALA A 25 -14.49 -10.04 -28.71
N ASN A 26 -13.81 -8.93 -29.00
CA ASN A 26 -12.36 -8.82 -29.05
C ASN A 26 -11.86 -7.53 -28.39
N PRO A 27 -12.08 -7.36 -27.08
CA PRO A 27 -11.65 -6.17 -26.36
C PRO A 27 -10.13 -6.05 -26.28
N ASP A 28 -9.63 -4.83 -26.28
CA ASP A 28 -8.26 -4.55 -25.82
C ASP A 28 -8.14 -4.91 -24.33
N PRO A 29 -7.25 -5.85 -23.93
CA PRO A 29 -7.11 -6.27 -22.54
C PRO A 29 -6.56 -5.17 -21.62
N ALA A 30 -5.99 -4.08 -22.17
CA ALA A 30 -5.52 -2.94 -21.38
C ALA A 30 -6.63 -1.94 -21.03
N LYS A 31 -7.83 -2.10 -21.60
CA LYS A 31 -8.95 -1.17 -21.46
C LYS A 31 -10.10 -1.77 -20.67
N VAL A 32 -10.96 -0.90 -20.17
CA VAL A 32 -12.19 -1.29 -19.48
C VAL A 32 -13.42 -0.89 -20.29
N ARG A 33 -14.47 -1.69 -20.19
CA ARG A 33 -15.75 -1.41 -20.85
C ARG A 33 -16.50 -0.34 -20.07
N SER A 34 -17.04 0.63 -20.78
CA SER A 34 -17.92 1.68 -20.27
C SER A 34 -19.03 1.98 -21.30
N HIS A 35 -19.83 3.00 -21.04
CA HIS A 35 -20.83 3.52 -21.96
C HIS A 35 -20.52 4.99 -22.29
N ASP A 36 -20.75 5.37 -23.54
CA ASP A 36 -20.69 6.77 -23.99
C ASP A 36 -21.97 7.55 -23.62
N ALA A 37 -22.08 8.80 -24.08
CA ALA A 37 -23.22 9.67 -23.77
C ALA A 37 -24.56 9.14 -24.31
N ASP A 38 -24.51 8.28 -25.35
CA ASP A 38 -25.68 7.66 -25.98
C ASP A 38 -25.99 6.29 -25.36
N GLY A 39 -25.23 5.88 -24.33
CA GLY A 39 -25.39 4.59 -23.65
C GLY A 39 -24.79 3.41 -24.43
N LEU A 40 -24.00 3.67 -25.48
CA LEU A 40 -23.41 2.62 -26.30
C LEU A 40 -22.07 2.15 -25.70
N PRO A 41 -21.75 0.85 -25.83
CA PRO A 41 -20.53 0.30 -25.23
C PRO A 41 -19.29 0.88 -25.91
N VAL A 42 -18.31 1.27 -25.09
CA VAL A 42 -17.00 1.78 -25.51
C VAL A 42 -15.89 1.21 -24.64
N LEU A 43 -14.67 1.15 -25.18
CA LEU A 43 -13.46 0.88 -24.41
C LEU A 43 -12.81 2.20 -24.00
N ILE A 44 -12.66 2.40 -22.70
CA ILE A 44 -11.92 3.52 -22.13
C ILE A 44 -10.65 3.03 -21.47
N ASP A 45 -9.68 3.92 -21.31
CA ASP A 45 -8.52 3.62 -20.48
C ASP A 45 -8.98 3.37 -19.05
N ALA A 46 -8.42 2.33 -18.42
CA ALA A 46 -8.70 2.05 -17.03
C ALA A 46 -8.35 3.29 -16.19
N PRO A 47 -9.25 3.78 -15.32
CA PRO A 47 -8.89 4.86 -14.42
C PRO A 47 -7.67 4.42 -13.61
N ALA A 48 -6.72 5.34 -13.42
CA ALA A 48 -5.56 5.07 -12.59
C ALA A 48 -6.04 4.62 -11.20
N TRP A 49 -5.62 3.45 -10.76
CA TRP A 49 -5.91 3.01 -9.41
C TRP A 49 -5.27 3.99 -8.42
N GLN A 50 -6.09 4.50 -7.50
CA GLN A 50 -5.64 5.35 -6.41
C GLN A 50 -6.06 4.69 -5.11
N PRO A 51 -5.11 4.39 -4.20
CA PRO A 51 -5.46 3.81 -2.92
C PRO A 51 -6.32 4.79 -2.12
N THR A 52 -7.28 4.24 -1.40
CA THR A 52 -8.04 4.98 -0.40
C THR A 52 -7.13 5.40 0.76
N ALA A 53 -7.55 6.40 1.54
CA ALA A 53 -6.83 6.82 2.74
C ALA A 53 -6.65 5.67 3.75
N ASP A 54 -7.63 4.77 3.85
CA ASP A 54 -7.57 3.60 4.74
C ASP A 54 -6.58 2.54 4.24
N GLU A 55 -6.48 2.31 2.93
CA GLU A 55 -5.48 1.41 2.35
C GLU A 55 -4.06 1.95 2.54
N LEU A 56 -3.84 3.26 2.33
CA LEU A 56 -2.56 3.91 2.63
C LEU A 56 -2.23 3.78 4.12
N ALA A 57 -3.18 4.09 5.00
CA ALA A 57 -3.00 3.93 6.44
C ALA A 57 -2.68 2.49 6.87
N ALA A 58 -3.31 1.49 6.25
CA ALA A 58 -3.00 0.09 6.52
C ALA A 58 -1.57 -0.25 6.08
N HIS A 59 -1.17 0.17 4.88
CA HIS A 59 0.17 -0.03 4.35
C HIS A 59 1.24 0.59 5.27
N GLU A 60 1.04 1.83 5.72
CA GLU A 60 1.99 2.52 6.57
C GLU A 60 2.09 1.93 7.98
N ARG A 61 1.00 1.37 8.53
CA ARG A 61 1.06 0.63 9.80
C ARG A 61 1.91 -0.61 9.68
N VAL A 62 1.78 -1.36 8.58
CA VAL A 62 2.61 -2.53 8.30
C VAL A 62 4.08 -2.13 8.18
N TRP A 63 4.39 -1.08 7.42
CA TRP A 63 5.76 -0.57 7.31
C TRP A 63 6.35 -0.21 8.68
N ARG A 64 5.58 0.52 9.51
CA ARG A 64 5.99 0.90 10.87
C ARG A 64 6.25 -0.33 11.74
N ASP A 65 5.38 -1.33 11.69
CA ASP A 65 5.55 -2.57 12.45
C ASP A 65 6.83 -3.31 12.00
N THR A 66 7.11 -3.38 10.69
CA THR A 66 8.37 -3.92 10.16
C THR A 66 9.59 -3.19 10.71
N GLN A 67 9.62 -1.85 10.69
CA GLN A 67 10.74 -1.07 11.22
C GLN A 67 10.96 -1.27 12.73
N VAL A 68 9.87 -1.44 13.49
CA VAL A 68 9.95 -1.76 14.91
C VAL A 68 10.50 -3.18 15.12
N SER A 69 10.10 -4.17 14.34
CA SER A 69 10.63 -5.53 14.46
C SER A 69 12.10 -5.62 14.03
N GLU A 70 12.48 -4.99 12.93
CA GLU A 70 13.86 -5.01 12.40
C GLU A 70 14.89 -4.43 13.37
N THR A 71 14.47 -3.53 14.26
CA THR A 71 15.36 -2.87 15.22
C THR A 71 15.19 -3.38 16.66
N GLU A 72 14.34 -4.39 16.89
CA GLU A 72 14.08 -4.93 18.23
C GLU A 72 15.28 -5.68 18.81
N TRP A 73 15.97 -6.47 17.99
CA TRP A 73 17.14 -7.25 18.41
C TRP A 73 18.29 -6.36 18.91
N LEU A 74 18.45 -5.15 18.37
CA LEU A 74 19.43 -4.16 18.83
C LEU A 74 19.17 -3.75 20.28
N VAL A 75 17.90 -3.54 20.63
CA VAL A 75 17.50 -3.18 21.99
C VAL A 75 17.68 -4.35 22.94
N ALA A 76 17.33 -5.56 22.51
CA ALA A 76 17.52 -6.78 23.30
C ALA A 76 19.01 -6.99 23.63
N ARG A 77 19.88 -6.99 22.59
CA ARG A 77 21.33 -7.13 22.76
C ARG A 77 21.93 -6.08 23.69
N GLN A 78 21.55 -4.81 23.54
CA GLN A 78 22.07 -3.75 24.41
C GLN A 78 21.70 -3.99 25.88
N ARG A 79 20.46 -4.45 26.15
CA ARG A 79 20.02 -4.78 27.51
C ARG A 79 20.78 -5.97 28.07
N ASP A 80 20.94 -7.02 27.28
CA ASP A 80 21.70 -8.21 27.67
C ASP A 80 23.16 -7.85 28.01
N GLU A 81 23.83 -7.04 27.17
CA GLU A 81 25.20 -6.56 27.42
C GLU A 81 25.30 -5.75 28.71
N GLN A 82 24.31 -4.89 29.00
CA GLN A 82 24.26 -4.09 30.23
C GLN A 82 24.02 -4.94 31.48
N ASP A 83 23.06 -5.86 31.43
CA ASP A 83 22.72 -6.76 32.54
C ASP A 83 23.89 -7.71 32.87
N MET A 84 24.64 -8.12 31.84
CA MET A 84 25.87 -8.91 31.98
C MET A 84 27.11 -8.09 32.34
N GLN A 85 26.99 -6.76 32.45
CA GLN A 85 28.10 -5.83 32.69
C GLN A 85 29.26 -5.97 31.67
N LEU A 86 28.93 -6.27 30.42
CA LEU A 86 29.86 -6.34 29.31
C LEU A 86 30.11 -4.95 28.70
N ALA A 87 31.19 -4.84 27.93
CA ALA A 87 31.36 -3.70 27.04
C ALA A 87 30.25 -3.74 25.98
N THR A 88 29.54 -2.62 25.80
CA THR A 88 28.41 -2.54 24.88
C THR A 88 28.88 -2.40 23.44
N THR A 89 28.19 -3.05 22.51
CA THR A 89 28.51 -2.94 21.08
C THR A 89 28.12 -1.56 20.53
N LEU A 90 27.00 -1.02 21.00
CA LEU A 90 26.57 0.34 20.66
C LEU A 90 27.10 1.36 21.68
N THR A 91 27.39 2.56 21.20
CA THR A 91 27.65 3.72 22.06
C THR A 91 26.35 4.18 22.74
N ALA A 92 26.48 4.90 23.86
CA ALA A 92 25.31 5.47 24.56
C ALA A 92 24.51 6.44 23.66
N GLU A 93 25.19 7.18 22.78
CA GLU A 93 24.58 8.08 21.81
C GLU A 93 23.77 7.31 20.78
N GLN A 94 24.36 6.29 20.14
CA GLN A 94 23.64 5.41 19.19
C GLN A 94 22.43 4.74 19.85
N PHE A 95 22.56 4.26 21.08
CA PHE A 95 21.42 3.65 21.76
C PHE A 95 20.30 4.66 22.04
N THR A 96 20.65 5.92 22.37
CA THR A 96 19.67 6.99 22.55
C THR A 96 18.98 7.35 21.24
N GLU A 97 19.72 7.44 20.14
CA GLU A 97 19.16 7.66 18.80
C GLU A 97 18.20 6.54 18.39
N LEU A 98 18.56 5.28 18.66
CA LEU A 98 17.71 4.12 18.40
C LEU A 98 16.40 4.20 19.16
N LEU A 99 16.44 4.52 20.46
CA LEU A 99 15.23 4.65 21.26
C LEU A 99 14.36 5.81 20.78
N THR A 100 14.97 6.93 20.39
CA THR A 100 14.28 8.11 19.84
C THR A 100 13.60 7.77 18.52
N TYR A 101 14.30 7.09 17.61
CA TYR A 101 13.74 6.60 16.34
C TYR A 101 12.56 5.66 16.56
N ARG A 102 12.70 4.67 17.46
CA ARG A 102 11.64 3.72 17.79
C ARG A 102 10.43 4.40 18.45
N GLN A 103 10.65 5.47 19.22
CA GLN A 103 9.56 6.27 19.78
C GLN A 103 8.81 7.03 18.68
N ALA A 104 9.54 7.70 17.78
CA ALA A 104 8.96 8.41 16.64
C ALA A 104 8.11 7.47 15.75
N LEU A 105 8.56 6.23 15.52
CA LEU A 105 7.78 5.21 14.81
C LEU A 105 6.44 4.90 15.50
N ARG A 106 6.38 4.88 16.84
CA ARG A 106 5.15 4.60 17.58
C ARG A 106 4.20 5.80 17.61
N ASP A 107 4.75 7.00 17.63
CA ASP A 107 3.97 8.24 17.70
C ASP A 107 3.44 8.67 16.33
N TRP A 108 4.13 8.30 15.24
CA TRP A 108 3.78 8.73 13.89
C TRP A 108 2.34 8.38 13.46
N PRO A 109 1.79 7.17 13.71
CA PRO A 109 0.38 6.86 13.43
C PRO A 109 -0.65 7.69 14.20
N GLN A 110 -0.24 8.38 15.27
CA GLN A 110 -1.09 9.27 16.07
C GLN A 110 -0.96 10.74 15.61
N SER A 111 -0.01 11.04 14.74
CA SER A 111 0.20 12.37 14.20
C SER A 111 -0.85 12.73 13.14
N GLY A 112 -1.14 14.02 12.99
CA GLY A 112 -2.00 14.51 11.89
C GLY A 112 -1.36 14.44 10.50
N LEU A 113 -0.09 14.03 10.42
CA LEU A 113 0.67 13.86 9.18
C LEU A 113 0.58 12.43 8.64
N PHE A 114 0.00 11.51 9.40
CA PHE A 114 -0.24 10.15 8.95
C PHE A 114 -1.38 10.09 7.92
N PRO A 115 -1.28 9.32 6.81
CA PRO A 115 -0.25 8.33 6.44
C PRO A 115 0.78 8.83 5.40
N ASP A 116 1.19 10.10 5.44
CA ASP A 116 2.13 10.65 4.44
C ASP A 116 3.52 10.00 4.55
N ALA A 117 3.92 9.27 3.51
CA ALA A 117 5.21 8.58 3.45
C ALA A 117 6.42 9.53 3.54
N GLU A 118 6.28 10.80 3.13
CA GLU A 118 7.34 11.80 3.28
C GLU A 118 7.60 12.18 4.75
N GLN A 119 6.64 11.90 5.63
CA GLN A 119 6.70 12.20 7.06
C GLN A 119 7.13 11.00 7.90
N ARG A 120 7.58 9.92 7.26
CA ARG A 120 8.12 8.75 7.96
C ARG A 120 9.34 9.14 8.81
N PRO A 121 9.42 8.64 10.06
CA PRO A 121 10.64 8.77 10.84
C PRO A 121 11.85 8.22 10.08
N VAL A 122 12.94 8.97 10.05
CA VAL A 122 14.17 8.58 9.34
C VAL A 122 15.05 7.77 10.28
N ALA A 123 15.44 6.57 9.85
CA ALA A 123 16.35 5.72 10.60
C ALA A 123 17.76 6.34 10.63
N PRO A 124 18.45 6.34 11.80
CA PRO A 124 19.87 6.63 11.86
C PRO A 124 20.69 5.71 10.93
N PRO A 125 21.64 6.25 10.15
CA PRO A 125 22.31 5.50 9.09
C PRO A 125 23.11 4.29 9.61
N TRP A 126 23.68 4.40 10.82
CA TRP A 126 24.46 3.33 11.44
C TRP A 126 23.63 2.07 11.75
N ILE A 127 22.29 2.16 11.80
CA ILE A 127 21.42 0.98 12.00
C ILE A 127 21.61 -0.02 10.85
N ALA A 128 21.76 0.48 9.61
CA ALA A 128 21.97 -0.36 8.43
C ALA A 128 23.36 -1.04 8.42
N GLU A 129 24.29 -0.57 9.24
CA GLU A 129 25.62 -1.15 9.39
C GLU A 129 25.64 -2.29 10.42
N GLN A 130 24.55 -2.47 11.18
CA GLN A 130 24.45 -3.52 12.19
C GLN A 130 24.13 -4.87 11.55
N VAL A 131 24.83 -5.92 11.99
CA VAL A 131 24.61 -7.30 11.56
C VAL A 131 24.14 -8.12 12.75
N GLN A 132 23.08 -8.92 12.53
CA GLN A 132 22.50 -9.82 13.52
C GLN A 132 23.37 -11.07 13.72
#